data_AF-A0A257AE05-F1
#
_entry.id   AF-A0A257AE05-F1
#
_cell.length_a   1.000
_cell.length_b   1.000
_cell.length_c   1.000
_cell.angle_alpha   90.00
_cell.angle_beta   90.00
_cell.angle_gamma   90.00
#
_symmetry.space_group_name_H-M   'P 1'
#
loop_
_entity.id
_entity.type
_entity.pdbx_description
1 polymer ?
#
loop_
_entity_poly.entity_id
_entity_poly.type
_entity_poly.pdbx_seq_one_letter_code
_entity_poly.pdbx_strand_id
1 'polypeptide(L)'
;MVRNFVSRIRSLKREKNAVILAHNYVRGEIQNIADFVGDSLELARCAMETDSDVIVFCGVDFMAETASILNPDKKVLIPDLGSIC
;
A
#
# COMPACT_ATOMS: atom_id res chain seq x y z
N MET A 1 21.55 9.66 5.07
CA MET A 1 20.30 10.25 4.55
C MET A 1 19.14 9.25 4.49
N VAL A 2 19.34 7.98 4.10
CA VAL A 2 18.26 6.96 3.94
C VAL A 2 17.60 6.49 5.26
N ARG A 3 18.34 6.42 6.38
CA ARG A 3 17.81 5.94 7.68
C ARG A 3 16.62 6.76 8.23
N ASN A 4 16.42 8.00 7.76
CA ASN A 4 15.35 8.88 8.24
C ASN A 4 13.98 8.55 7.61
N PHE A 5 13.95 8.12 6.34
CA PHE A 5 12.67 7.87 5.67
C PHE A 5 11.95 6.63 6.22
N VAL A 6 12.66 5.52 6.44
CA VAL A 6 12.04 4.29 6.96
C VAL A 6 11.42 4.51 8.34
N SER A 7 12.11 5.20 9.25
CA SER A 7 11.57 5.51 10.58
C SER A 7 10.37 6.44 10.49
N ARG A 8 10.43 7.46 9.62
CA ARG A 8 9.32 8.39 9.38
C ARG A 8 8.10 7.70 8.78
N ILE A 9 8.28 6.82 7.79
CA ILE A 9 7.20 6.03 7.18
C ILE A 9 6.55 5.15 8.25
N ARG A 10 7.34 4.42 9.05
CA ARG A 10 6.81 3.58 10.14
C ARG A 10 6.06 4.41 11.20
N SER A 11 6.53 5.61 11.49
CA SER A 11 5.85 6.52 12.42
C SER A 11 4.51 6.96 11.87
N LEU A 12 4.48 7.47 10.63
CA LEU A 12 3.25 7.93 9.96
C LEU A 12 2.26 6.80 9.76
N LYS A 13 2.74 5.60 9.41
CA LYS A 13 1.90 4.42 9.25
C LYS A 13 1.11 4.10 10.52
N ARG A 14 1.78 4.14 11.68
CA ARG A 14 1.11 3.96 12.98
C ARG A 14 0.16 5.10 13.32
N GLU A 15 0.60 6.35 13.12
CA GLU A 15 -0.22 7.54 13.41
C GLU A 15 -1.51 7.56 12.59
N LYS A 16 -1.47 7.08 11.35
CA LYS A 16 -2.60 7.09 10.42
C LYS A 16 -3.37 5.77 10.37
N ASN A 17 -3.02 4.79 11.22
CA ASN A 17 -3.57 3.43 11.14
C ASN A 17 -3.58 2.90 9.69
N ALA A 18 -2.41 2.93 9.05
CA ALA A 18 -2.27 2.60 7.64
C ALA A 18 -1.64 1.22 7.43
N VAL A 19 -2.02 0.57 6.32
CA VAL A 19 -1.36 -0.63 5.78
C VAL A 19 -0.65 -0.29 4.48
N ILE A 20 0.55 -0.82 4.29
CA ILE A 20 1.30 -0.69 3.03
C ILE A 20 1.23 -2.02 2.29
N LEU A 21 0.55 -2.03 1.14
CA LEU A 21 0.42 -3.19 0.25
C LEU A 21 1.34 -2.99 -0.95
N ALA A 22 2.14 -4.00 -1.30
CA ALA A 22 3.14 -3.87 -2.36
C ALA A 22 3.08 -5.02 -3.36
N HIS A 23 3.06 -4.71 -4.65
CA HIS A 23 3.11 -5.72 -5.70
C HIS A 23 4.52 -6.32 -5.84
N ASN A 24 4.60 -7.60 -6.24
CA ASN A 24 5.84 -8.33 -6.44
C ASN A 24 6.89 -7.62 -7.33
N TYR A 25 6.46 -6.69 -8.20
CA TYR A 25 7.33 -5.98 -9.14
C TYR A 25 7.87 -4.64 -8.62
N VAL A 26 7.44 -4.16 -7.45
CA VAL A 26 8.00 -2.92 -6.89
C VAL A 26 9.44 -3.14 -6.42
N ARG A 27 10.21 -2.05 -6.32
CA ARG A 27 11.61 -2.09 -5.87
C ARG A 27 11.72 -2.75 -4.49
N GLY A 28 12.77 -3.55 -4.27
CA GLY A 28 12.96 -4.29 -3.01
C GLY A 28 12.99 -3.41 -1.76
N GLU A 29 13.45 -2.16 -1.85
CA GLU A 29 13.39 -1.20 -0.74
C GLU A 29 11.96 -0.85 -0.29
N ILE A 30 10.98 -0.89 -1.21
CA ILE A 30 9.56 -0.71 -0.92
C ILE A 30 8.96 -1.99 -0.35
N GLN A 31 9.34 -3.16 -0.89
CA GLN A 31 8.92 -4.45 -0.34
C GLN A 31 9.37 -4.60 1.13
N ASN A 32 10.58 -4.19 1.46
CA ASN A 32 11.14 -4.25 2.83
C ASN A 32 10.38 -3.40 3.88
N ILE A 33 9.53 -2.46 3.45
CA ILE A 33 8.73 -1.61 4.35
C ILE A 33 7.23 -1.91 4.27
N ALA A 34 6.81 -2.74 3.33
CA ALA A 34 5.42 -3.16 3.16
C ALA A 34 4.97 -4.08 4.30
N ASP A 35 3.68 -4.04 4.60
CA ASP A 35 3.04 -4.99 5.53
C ASP A 35 2.71 -6.30 4.84
N PHE A 36 2.42 -6.24 3.54
CA PHE A 36 2.18 -7.40 2.71
C PHE A 36 2.75 -7.19 1.31
N VAL A 37 3.37 -8.23 0.78
CA VAL A 37 3.91 -8.29 -0.59
C VAL A 37 3.29 -9.49 -1.27
N GLY A 38 2.69 -9.30 -2.45
CA GLY A 38 2.05 -10.38 -3.18
C GLY A 38 1.61 -10.02 -4.59
N ASP A 39 0.91 -10.96 -5.23
CA ASP A 39 0.27 -10.76 -6.52
C ASP A 39 -1.07 -10.01 -6.41
N SER A 40 -1.74 -9.78 -7.54
CA SER A 40 -2.99 -9.04 -7.59
C SER A 40 -4.13 -9.66 -6.77
N LEU A 41 -4.23 -10.98 -6.72
CA LEU A 41 -5.29 -11.67 -6.00
C LEU A 41 -5.03 -11.62 -4.49
N GLU A 42 -3.79 -11.86 -4.08
CA GLU A 42 -3.38 -11.79 -2.68
C GLU A 42 -3.58 -10.38 -2.13
N LEU A 43 -3.17 -9.34 -2.88
CA LEU A 43 -3.34 -7.95 -2.47
C LEU A 43 -4.80 -7.53 -2.36
N ALA A 44 -5.66 -8.00 -3.28
CA ALA A 44 -7.10 -7.73 -3.21
C ALA A 44 -7.72 -8.34 -1.94
N ARG A 45 -7.33 -9.57 -1.57
CA ARG A 45 -7.78 -10.22 -0.33
C ARG A 45 -7.29 -9.46 0.91
N CYS A 46 -6.01 -9.11 0.97
CA CYS A 46 -5.47 -8.33 2.08
C CYS A 46 -6.15 -6.96 2.22
N ALA A 47 -6.48 -6.30 1.11
CA ALA A 47 -7.21 -5.04 1.14
C ALA A 47 -8.62 -5.19 1.72
N MET A 48 -9.30 -6.33 1.50
CA MET A 48 -10.63 -6.59 2.08
C MET A 48 -10.57 -6.94 3.56
N GLU A 49 -9.54 -7.67 3.99
CA GLU A 49 -9.42 -8.19 5.35
C GLU A 49 -8.76 -7.23 6.35
N THR A 50 -8.20 -6.11 5.88
CA THR A 50 -7.49 -5.16 6.76
C THR A 50 -8.44 -4.32 7.61
N ASP A 51 -8.11 -4.14 8.89
CA ASP A 51 -8.77 -3.18 9.79
C ASP A 51 -8.14 -1.77 9.76
N SER A 52 -7.21 -1.52 8.83
CA SER A 52 -6.55 -0.22 8.67
C SER A 52 -7.48 0.81 8.02
N ASP A 53 -7.42 2.06 8.49
CA ASP A 53 -8.20 3.19 7.96
C ASP A 53 -7.66 3.68 6.60
N VAL A 54 -6.37 3.47 6.36
CA VAL A 54 -5.66 3.93 5.15
C VAL A 54 -4.93 2.76 4.48
N ILE A 55 -5.11 2.61 3.18
CA ILE A 55 -4.37 1.66 2.34
C ILE A 55 -3.41 2.46 1.47
N VAL A 56 -2.11 2.27 1.65
CA VAL A 56 -1.09 2.78 0.72
C VAL A 56 -0.75 1.66 -0.25
N PHE A 57 -1.18 1.80 -1.49
CA PHE A 57 -1.04 0.78 -2.53
C PHE A 57 0.18 1.08 -3.39
N CYS A 58 1.25 0.32 -3.18
CA CYS A 58 2.48 0.35 -3.98
C CYS A 58 2.35 -0.64 -5.14
N GLY A 59 1.71 -0.20 -6.22
CA GLY A 59 1.49 -0.95 -7.45
C GLY A 59 1.11 -0.01 -8.58
N VAL A 60 0.22 -0.45 -9.46
CA VAL A 60 -0.35 0.37 -10.53
C VAL A 60 -1.79 0.78 -10.22
N ASP A 61 -2.26 1.82 -10.90
CA ASP A 61 -3.57 2.47 -10.78
C ASP A 61 -4.76 1.50 -10.64
N PHE A 62 -4.99 0.58 -11.59
CA PHE A 62 -6.18 -0.28 -11.57
C PHE A 62 -6.24 -1.15 -10.31
N MET A 63 -5.09 -1.52 -9.74
CA MET A 63 -5.02 -2.31 -8.51
C MET A 63 -5.40 -1.45 -7.30
N ALA A 64 -4.95 -0.19 -7.26
CA ALA A 64 -5.34 0.76 -6.23
C ALA A 64 -6.84 1.12 -6.34
N GLU A 65 -7.35 1.29 -7.55
CA GLU A 65 -8.79 1.50 -7.79
C GLU A 65 -9.61 0.30 -7.34
N THR A 66 -9.14 -0.92 -7.63
CA THR A 66 -9.77 -2.16 -7.15
C THR A 66 -9.83 -2.19 -5.62
N ALA A 67 -8.73 -1.84 -4.94
CA ALA A 67 -8.72 -1.73 -3.48
C ALA A 67 -9.70 -0.67 -2.97
N SER A 68 -9.86 0.45 -3.68
CA SER A 68 -10.84 1.50 -3.35
C SER A 68 -12.28 1.06 -3.56
N ILE A 69 -12.57 0.30 -4.62
CA ILE A 69 -13.90 -0.25 -4.90
C ILE A 69 -14.30 -1.26 -3.81
N LEU A 70 -13.36 -2.11 -3.40
CA LEU A 70 -13.58 -3.11 -2.34
C LEU A 70 -13.69 -2.49 -0.95
N ASN A 71 -13.23 -1.25 -0.76
CA ASN A 71 -13.19 -0.55 0.51
C ASN A 71 -13.69 0.90 0.39
N PRO A 72 -14.99 1.13 0.11
CA PRO A 72 -15.53 2.45 -0.20
C PRO A 72 -15.37 3.47 0.93
N ASP A 73 -15.30 3.00 2.19
CA ASP A 73 -15.18 3.84 3.37
C ASP A 73 -13.72 4.08 3.81
N LYS A 74 -12.75 3.37 3.21
CA LYS A 74 -11.32 3.51 3.55
C LYS A 74 -10.63 4.46 2.61
N LYS A 75 -9.57 5.11 3.08
CA LYS A 75 -8.75 5.98 2.25
C LYS A 75 -7.70 5.15 1.51
N VAL A 76 -7.79 5.08 0.18
CA VAL A 76 -6.77 4.43 -0.65
C VAL A 76 -5.85 5.48 -1.29
N LEU A 77 -4.54 5.27 -1.20
CA LEU A 77 -3.51 6.16 -1.70
C LEU A 77 -2.57 5.41 -2.63
N ILE A 78 -2.32 5.99 -3.82
CA ILE A 78 -1.24 5.57 -4.71
C ILE A 78 -0.09 6.60 -4.61
N PRO A 79 1.17 6.18 -4.37
CA PRO A 79 2.28 7.12 -4.19
C PRO A 79 2.63 7.96 -5.42
N ASP A 80 2.38 7.43 -6.62
CA ASP A 80 2.66 8.09 -7.89
C ASP A 80 1.54 7.82 -8.89
N LEU A 81 0.85 8.88 -9.32
CA LEU A 81 -0.22 8.82 -10.32
C LEU A 81 0.27 8.41 -11.71
N GLY A 82 1.58 8.44 -11.98
CA GLY A 82 2.18 7.93 -13.20
C GLY A 82 2.36 6.41 -13.23
N SER A 83 2.04 5.71 -12.14
CA SER A 83 2.13 4.24 -12.06
C SER A 83 0.86 3.61 -12.65
N ILE A 84 0.83 3.47 -13.98
CA ILE A 84 -0.33 3.00 -14.74
C ILE A 84 -0.07 1.66 -15.43
N CYS A 85 -1.14 0.96 -15.82
CA CYS A 85 -1.10 -0.24 -16.67
C CYS A 85 -2.06 -0.13 -17.86
#